data_AF-A0A2N9YD59-F1
#
_entry.id   AF-A0A2N9YD59-F1
#
_cell.length_a   1.000
_cell.length_b   1.000
_cell.length_c   1.000
_cell.angle_alpha   90.00
_cell.angle_beta   90.00
_cell.angle_gamma   90.00
#
_symmetry.space_group_name_H-M   'P 1'
#
loop_
_entity.id
_entity.type
_entity.pdbx_description
1 polymer ?
#
loop_
_entity_poly.entity_id
_entity_poly.type
_entity_poly.pdbx_seq_one_letter_code
_entity_poly.pdbx_strand_id
1 'polypeptide(L)'
;MSGIKESYVQLRNTEIDRLLDTCESVDDLEGHIEQRLTQASKHFRHELDRHLTEVETRQQAFEQSLTSLGLGEAIQAIERQYTEQLQKLAQAFQQQITEQLQQGGGQYAQLIQQKTREFTNALSSQHTLLHQELTQVSAQVHAQHTTEAEQAEQWVTVAQALLTFLQTQYARHTQFLPFAIQKLQGELLLAQTNLVQKNYQAVIANSQQTWLAAQNLRLQLEQKEVEWQAYLHATRYSVLETLTIIEAQAQLNILVGAGSEEATTTVDVDFWTKGKYAKLHQQIQATQWQLDTGEFIPQETLQQILAQMGAHQQTLANLVAEAKEGLLASQLRNNIGQMIEEALYDAGWEVTDAAYEGEDYREAMHLKLKNFQGDEIVTIINPDPNADYLMRNKLNILFFDRSSNDDTSRQERLKHIIRVLRAGGLECTQPVCVAGTENQASMETERLDFSQVRKGNNSRLNQQSR
;
A
#
# COMPACT_ATOMS: atom_id res chain seq x y z
N MET A 1 23.31 -24.03 45.24
CA MET A 1 22.68 -23.39 44.07
C MET A 1 22.83 -21.86 44.16
N SER A 2 24.07 -21.36 44.33
CA SER A 2 24.38 -19.95 44.06
C SER A 2 24.39 -19.68 42.53
N GLY A 3 24.17 -18.43 42.12
CA GLY A 3 24.11 -17.99 40.72
C GLY A 3 22.74 -17.49 40.29
N ILE A 4 22.72 -16.75 39.18
CA ILE A 4 21.51 -16.16 38.59
C ILE A 4 20.62 -17.30 38.08
N LYS A 5 19.33 -17.26 38.43
CA LYS A 5 18.35 -18.27 37.96
C LYS A 5 17.63 -17.75 36.73
N GLU A 6 17.51 -18.61 35.74
CA GLU A 6 16.89 -18.31 34.46
C GLU A 6 15.74 -19.28 34.19
N SER A 7 14.61 -18.73 33.75
CA SER A 7 13.45 -19.48 33.28
C SER A 7 12.80 -18.75 32.11
N TYR A 8 12.19 -19.49 31.20
CA TYR A 8 11.30 -18.94 30.19
C TYR A 8 9.86 -19.00 30.68
N VAL A 9 9.11 -17.93 30.40
CA VAL A 9 7.72 -17.74 30.80
C VAL A 9 6.93 -17.24 29.60
N GLN A 10 5.79 -17.87 29.30
CA GLN A 10 4.90 -17.49 28.20
C GLN A 10 3.43 -17.73 28.56
N LEU A 11 2.52 -17.05 27.86
CA LEU A 11 1.10 -17.37 27.88
C LEU A 11 0.83 -18.71 27.16
N ARG A 12 -0.27 -19.37 27.50
CA ARG A 12 -0.75 -20.52 26.72
C ARG A 12 -1.23 -20.06 25.35
N ASN A 13 -0.97 -20.85 24.32
CA ASN A 13 -1.33 -20.51 22.94
C ASN A 13 -2.81 -20.15 22.77
N THR A 14 -3.72 -20.88 23.42
CA THR A 14 -5.17 -20.61 23.35
C THR A 14 -5.59 -19.25 23.92
N GLU A 15 -4.80 -18.71 24.85
CA GLU A 15 -5.06 -17.42 25.49
C GLU A 15 -4.47 -16.27 24.65
N ILE A 16 -3.35 -16.53 23.97
CA ILE A 16 -2.76 -15.62 22.99
C ILE A 16 -3.73 -15.38 21.84
N ASP A 17 -4.26 -16.45 21.23
CA ASP A 17 -5.21 -16.36 20.11
C ASP A 17 -6.46 -15.58 20.52
N ARG A 18 -7.02 -15.86 21.70
CA ARG A 18 -8.18 -15.14 22.24
C ARG A 18 -7.90 -13.64 22.40
N LEU A 19 -6.75 -13.26 22.97
CA LEU A 19 -6.42 -11.86 23.18
C LEU A 19 -6.23 -11.12 21.85
N LEU A 20 -5.62 -11.76 20.86
CA LEU A 20 -5.46 -11.19 19.52
C LEU A 20 -6.81 -10.98 18.83
N ASP A 21 -7.73 -11.95 18.89
CA ASP A 21 -9.07 -11.86 18.31
C ASP A 21 -9.90 -10.72 18.95
N THR A 22 -9.79 -10.56 20.28
CA THR A 22 -10.55 -9.51 21.00
C THR A 22 -10.06 -8.10 20.63
N CYS A 23 -8.82 -7.97 20.16
CA CYS A 23 -8.22 -6.70 19.71
C CYS A 23 -8.67 -6.26 18.31
N GLU A 24 -9.48 -7.02 17.58
CA GLU A 24 -10.00 -6.63 16.25
C GLU A 24 -11.31 -5.82 16.32
N SER A 25 -12.04 -5.86 17.45
CA SER A 25 -13.47 -5.50 17.48
C SER A 25 -13.81 -4.08 18.00
N VAL A 26 -12.86 -3.25 18.41
CA VAL A 26 -13.18 -2.09 19.28
C VAL A 26 -13.30 -0.75 18.53
N ASP A 27 -12.62 -0.56 17.40
CA ASP A 27 -12.67 0.70 16.67
C ASP A 27 -13.58 0.62 15.43
N ASP A 28 -14.48 1.60 15.27
CA ASP A 28 -15.25 1.89 14.05
C ASP A 28 -14.35 2.51 12.96
N LEU A 29 -13.25 1.81 12.64
CA LEU A 29 -12.30 2.17 11.59
C LEU A 29 -12.96 2.08 10.22
N GLU A 30 -13.84 1.09 10.05
CA GLU A 30 -14.52 0.80 8.80
C GLU A 30 -15.40 1.98 8.37
N GLY A 31 -16.18 2.58 9.28
CA GLY A 31 -17.01 3.74 8.98
C GLY A 31 -16.20 5.00 8.59
N HIS A 32 -15.07 5.26 9.26
CA HIS A 32 -14.22 6.41 8.93
C HIS A 32 -13.49 6.24 7.59
N ILE A 33 -12.98 5.03 7.33
CA ILE A 33 -12.34 4.68 6.06
C ILE A 33 -13.38 4.78 4.93
N GLU A 34 -14.56 4.21 5.12
CA GLU A 34 -15.64 4.22 4.12
C GLU A 34 -16.10 5.64 3.77
N GLN A 35 -16.23 6.54 4.76
CA GLN A 35 -16.61 7.93 4.50
C GLN A 35 -15.57 8.68 3.66
N ARG A 36 -14.28 8.55 4.00
CA ARG A 36 -13.20 9.20 3.24
C ARG A 36 -13.05 8.61 1.85
N LEU A 37 -13.15 7.29 1.71
CA LEU A 37 -13.14 6.60 0.41
C LEU A 37 -14.36 7.01 -0.44
N THR A 38 -15.53 7.19 0.16
CA THR A 38 -16.73 7.65 -0.54
C THR A 38 -16.54 9.08 -1.08
N GLN A 39 -15.97 9.98 -0.29
CA GLN A 39 -15.66 11.35 -0.74
C GLN A 39 -14.61 11.34 -1.86
N ALA A 40 -13.56 10.56 -1.70
CA ALA A 40 -12.55 10.35 -2.71
C ALA A 40 -13.17 9.83 -4.02
N SER A 41 -14.03 8.82 -3.93
CA SER A 41 -14.73 8.24 -5.07
C SER A 41 -15.61 9.26 -5.81
N LYS A 42 -16.25 10.19 -5.10
CA LYS A 42 -16.97 11.31 -5.74
C LYS A 42 -16.02 12.25 -6.49
N HIS A 43 -14.88 12.59 -5.90
CA HIS A 43 -13.87 13.40 -6.57
C HIS A 43 -13.35 12.69 -7.84
N PHE A 44 -13.09 11.39 -7.76
CA PHE A 44 -12.65 10.60 -8.90
C PHE A 44 -13.70 10.53 -10.02
N ARG A 45 -14.99 10.39 -9.68
CA ARG A 45 -16.06 10.49 -10.68
C ARG A 45 -16.04 11.83 -11.42
N HIS A 46 -15.80 12.93 -10.71
CA HIS A 46 -15.68 14.24 -11.37
C HIS A 46 -14.45 14.37 -12.26
N GLU A 47 -13.30 13.80 -11.89
CA GLU A 47 -12.14 13.77 -12.78
C GLU A 47 -12.41 12.96 -14.06
N LEU A 48 -13.11 11.83 -13.94
CA LEU A 48 -13.49 11.00 -15.07
C LEU A 48 -14.51 11.72 -15.98
N ASP A 49 -15.54 12.36 -15.41
CA ASP A 49 -16.51 13.15 -16.18
C ASP A 49 -15.81 14.27 -16.97
N ARG A 50 -14.80 14.90 -16.37
CA ARG A 50 -13.96 15.89 -17.06
C ARG A 50 -13.24 15.28 -18.26
N HIS A 51 -12.72 14.06 -18.14
CA HIS A 51 -12.07 13.36 -19.25
C HIS A 51 -13.04 12.91 -20.34
N LEU A 52 -14.25 12.47 -19.99
CA LEU A 52 -15.30 12.21 -20.99
C LEU A 52 -15.62 13.48 -21.76
N THR A 53 -15.72 14.61 -21.06
CA THR A 53 -15.94 15.92 -21.69
C THR A 53 -14.78 16.28 -22.64
N GLU A 54 -13.53 15.97 -22.29
CA GLU A 54 -12.36 16.19 -23.17
C GLU A 54 -12.43 15.30 -24.43
N VAL A 55 -12.79 14.02 -24.29
CA VAL A 55 -13.00 13.11 -25.43
C VAL A 55 -14.09 13.65 -26.35
N GLU A 56 -15.23 14.05 -25.78
CA GLU A 56 -16.35 14.65 -26.52
C GLU A 56 -15.92 15.94 -27.24
N THR A 57 -15.14 16.79 -26.58
CA THR A 57 -14.63 18.04 -27.16
C THR A 57 -13.72 17.77 -28.36
N ARG A 58 -12.80 16.80 -28.24
CA ARG A 58 -11.93 16.38 -29.36
C ARG A 58 -12.75 15.81 -30.51
N GLN A 59 -13.78 15.04 -30.21
CA GLN A 59 -14.68 14.47 -31.21
C GLN A 59 -15.49 15.54 -31.96
N GLN A 60 -16.05 16.51 -31.25
CA GLN A 60 -16.75 17.64 -31.86
C GLN A 60 -15.81 18.51 -32.72
N ALA A 61 -14.60 18.79 -32.23
CA ALA A 61 -13.59 19.51 -33.00
C ALA A 61 -13.20 18.77 -34.28
N PHE A 62 -13.16 17.43 -34.23
CA PHE A 62 -12.92 16.60 -35.39
C PHE A 62 -14.07 16.67 -36.40
N GLU A 63 -15.32 16.58 -35.94
CA GLU A 63 -16.50 16.67 -36.80
C GLU A 63 -16.60 18.04 -37.50
N GLN A 64 -16.29 19.12 -36.79
CA GLN A 64 -16.21 20.47 -37.37
C GLN A 64 -15.12 20.55 -38.44
N SER A 65 -13.97 19.94 -38.18
CA SER A 65 -12.88 19.85 -39.15
C SER A 65 -13.33 19.09 -40.41
N LEU A 66 -14.01 17.94 -40.26
CA LEU A 66 -14.55 17.17 -41.38
C LEU A 66 -15.59 17.94 -42.21
N THR A 67 -16.45 18.71 -41.55
CA THR A 67 -17.47 19.55 -42.21
C THR A 67 -16.82 20.64 -43.06
N SER A 68 -15.75 21.26 -42.55
CA SER A 68 -15.02 22.33 -43.25
C SER A 68 -14.21 21.84 -44.46
N LEU A 69 -13.85 20.56 -44.51
CA LEU A 69 -12.97 19.97 -45.52
C LEU A 69 -13.68 19.47 -46.78
N GLY A 70 -15.01 19.58 -46.84
CA GLY A 70 -15.80 19.20 -48.03
C GLY A 70 -15.69 17.72 -48.40
N LEU A 71 -15.37 16.85 -47.43
CA LEU A 71 -15.45 15.41 -47.61
C LEU A 71 -16.90 15.03 -47.95
N GLY A 72 -17.10 14.18 -48.96
CA GLY A 72 -18.44 13.78 -49.41
C GLY A 72 -19.31 13.30 -48.25
N GLU A 73 -20.62 13.56 -48.30
CA GLU A 73 -21.59 13.28 -47.22
C GLU A 73 -21.49 11.85 -46.68
N ALA A 74 -21.12 10.88 -47.53
CA ALA A 74 -20.92 9.49 -47.14
C ALA A 74 -19.76 9.28 -46.16
N ILE A 75 -18.62 9.96 -46.33
CA ILE A 75 -17.47 9.87 -45.39
C ILE A 75 -17.83 10.55 -44.06
N GLN A 76 -18.54 11.67 -44.11
CA GLN A 76 -19.00 12.35 -42.91
C GLN A 76 -20.00 11.51 -42.11
N ALA A 77 -20.90 10.79 -42.78
CA ALA A 77 -21.86 9.89 -42.13
C ALA A 77 -21.16 8.71 -41.43
N ILE A 78 -20.19 8.07 -42.10
CA ILE A 78 -19.40 6.96 -41.53
C ILE A 78 -18.62 7.44 -40.31
N GLU A 79 -17.94 8.59 -40.41
CA GLU A 79 -17.13 9.13 -39.30
C GLU A 79 -17.99 9.55 -38.10
N ARG A 80 -19.20 10.08 -38.32
CA ARG A 80 -20.17 10.38 -37.24
C ARG A 80 -20.56 9.12 -36.48
N GLN A 81 -21.02 8.10 -37.20
CA GLN A 81 -21.42 6.83 -36.59
C GLN A 81 -20.26 6.20 -35.81
N TYR A 82 -19.06 6.24 -36.38
CA TYR A 82 -17.87 5.71 -35.75
C TYR A 82 -17.49 6.46 -34.47
N THR A 83 -17.57 7.79 -34.51
CA THR A 83 -17.27 8.66 -33.36
C THR A 83 -18.27 8.45 -32.21
N GLU A 84 -19.56 8.34 -32.51
CA GLU A 84 -20.59 8.03 -31.52
C GLU A 84 -20.36 6.68 -30.83
N GLN A 85 -19.91 5.67 -31.58
CA GLN A 85 -19.62 4.35 -31.01
C GLN A 85 -18.37 4.37 -30.13
N LEU A 86 -17.32 5.07 -30.53
CA LEU A 86 -16.13 5.26 -29.69
C LEU A 86 -16.48 5.94 -28.37
N GLN A 87 -17.34 6.96 -28.38
CA GLN A 87 -17.81 7.63 -27.17
C GLN A 87 -18.53 6.65 -26.24
N LYS A 88 -19.45 5.83 -26.77
CA LYS A 88 -20.17 4.81 -25.99
C LYS A 88 -19.23 3.77 -25.38
N LEU A 89 -18.24 3.31 -26.15
CA LEU A 89 -17.25 2.34 -25.67
C LEU A 89 -16.36 2.94 -24.57
N ALA A 90 -15.89 4.18 -24.75
CA ALA A 90 -15.08 4.88 -23.75
C ALA A 90 -15.87 5.12 -22.46
N GLN A 91 -17.13 5.55 -22.57
CA GLN A 91 -18.02 5.75 -21.44
C GLN A 91 -18.29 4.45 -20.68
N ALA A 92 -18.60 3.37 -21.40
CA ALA A 92 -18.83 2.05 -20.79
C ALA A 92 -17.57 1.52 -20.08
N PHE A 93 -16.39 1.68 -20.70
CA PHE A 93 -15.12 1.30 -20.11
C PHE A 93 -14.88 2.05 -18.78
N GLN A 94 -15.04 3.37 -18.76
CA GLN A 94 -14.82 4.17 -17.56
C GLN A 94 -15.84 3.90 -16.45
N GLN A 95 -17.11 3.71 -16.79
CA GLN A 95 -18.15 3.35 -15.81
C GLN A 95 -17.83 2.02 -15.13
N GLN A 96 -17.44 1.00 -15.90
CA GLN A 96 -17.09 -0.32 -15.35
C GLN A 96 -15.86 -0.26 -14.43
N ILE A 97 -14.83 0.51 -14.81
CA ILE A 97 -13.66 0.70 -13.95
C ILE A 97 -14.07 1.38 -12.64
N THR A 98 -14.92 2.41 -12.70
CA THR A 98 -15.37 3.15 -11.51
C THR A 98 -16.18 2.29 -10.56
N GLU A 99 -17.15 1.52 -11.08
CA GLU A 99 -18.00 0.64 -10.29
C GLU A 99 -17.18 -0.45 -9.59
N GLN A 100 -16.19 -1.02 -10.28
CA GLN A 100 -15.36 -2.08 -9.70
C GLN A 100 -14.23 -1.56 -8.80
N LEU A 101 -13.74 -0.33 -9.01
CA LEU A 101 -12.87 0.34 -8.05
C LEU A 101 -13.55 0.47 -6.67
N GLN A 102 -14.87 0.69 -6.66
CA GLN A 102 -15.65 0.79 -5.42
C GLN A 102 -15.90 -0.56 -4.73
N GLN A 103 -15.89 -1.66 -5.48
CA GLN A 103 -16.16 -3.00 -4.93
C GLN A 103 -14.94 -3.61 -4.21
N GLY A 104 -13.81 -2.91 -4.17
CA GLY A 104 -12.63 -3.22 -3.37
C GLY A 104 -11.82 -4.42 -3.88
N GLY A 105 -10.52 -4.44 -3.59
CA GLY A 105 -9.72 -5.67 -3.71
C GLY A 105 -8.30 -5.54 -4.26
N GLY A 106 -7.74 -4.34 -4.44
CA GLY A 106 -6.31 -4.16 -4.76
C GLY A 106 -5.83 -4.73 -6.11
N GLN A 107 -6.71 -5.37 -6.90
CA GLN A 107 -6.42 -5.97 -8.21
C GLN A 107 -6.71 -5.01 -9.36
N TYR A 108 -6.57 -3.72 -9.13
CA TYR A 108 -6.91 -2.68 -10.10
C TYR A 108 -6.16 -2.82 -11.43
N ALA A 109 -4.88 -3.22 -11.37
CA ALA A 109 -4.07 -3.41 -12.57
C ALA A 109 -4.58 -4.54 -13.48
N GLN A 110 -5.04 -5.65 -12.90
CA GLN A 110 -5.57 -6.79 -13.64
C GLN A 110 -6.93 -6.44 -14.27
N LEU A 111 -7.78 -5.75 -13.49
CA LEU A 111 -9.06 -5.26 -13.98
C LEU A 111 -8.88 -4.31 -15.17
N ILE A 112 -8.05 -3.28 -15.03
CA ILE A 112 -7.78 -2.33 -16.12
C ILE A 112 -7.26 -3.09 -17.34
N GLN A 113 -6.30 -4.00 -17.16
CA GLN A 113 -5.76 -4.76 -18.28
C GLN A 113 -6.83 -5.61 -18.99
N GLN A 114 -7.73 -6.26 -18.24
CA GLN A 114 -8.84 -7.01 -18.82
C GLN A 114 -9.76 -6.08 -19.63
N LYS A 115 -10.20 -4.98 -19.03
CA LYS A 115 -11.10 -4.03 -19.69
C LYS A 115 -10.46 -3.35 -20.89
N THR A 116 -9.16 -3.09 -20.84
CA THR A 116 -8.43 -2.53 -21.98
C THR A 116 -8.41 -3.52 -23.14
N ARG A 117 -8.26 -4.82 -22.88
CA ARG A 117 -8.35 -5.85 -23.94
C ARG A 117 -9.75 -5.92 -24.55
N GLU A 118 -10.79 -5.88 -23.72
CA GLU A 118 -12.19 -5.84 -24.18
C GLU A 118 -12.43 -4.61 -25.08
N PHE A 119 -11.98 -3.44 -24.64
CA PHE A 119 -12.05 -2.19 -25.40
C PHE A 119 -11.26 -2.27 -26.72
N THR A 120 -10.04 -2.81 -26.70
CA THR A 120 -9.18 -2.96 -27.89
C THR A 120 -9.84 -3.86 -28.93
N ASN A 121 -10.47 -4.95 -28.50
CA ASN A 121 -11.17 -5.88 -29.38
C ASN A 121 -12.42 -5.26 -30.00
N ALA A 122 -13.17 -4.48 -29.21
CA ALA A 122 -14.31 -3.73 -29.72
C ALA A 122 -13.86 -2.70 -30.76
N LEU A 123 -12.78 -1.97 -30.46
CA LEU A 123 -12.24 -0.93 -31.34
C LEU A 123 -11.68 -1.50 -32.64
N SER A 124 -10.97 -2.62 -32.61
CA SER A 124 -10.44 -3.29 -33.82
C SER A 124 -11.55 -3.82 -34.74
N SER A 125 -12.65 -4.30 -34.15
CA SER A 125 -13.84 -4.73 -34.89
C SER A 125 -14.48 -3.54 -35.63
N GLN A 126 -14.62 -2.40 -34.95
CA GLN A 126 -15.16 -1.19 -35.57
C GLN A 126 -14.24 -0.60 -36.64
N HIS A 127 -12.93 -0.65 -36.42
CA HIS A 127 -11.96 -0.21 -37.43
C HIS A 127 -12.05 -1.05 -38.71
N THR A 128 -12.25 -2.37 -38.58
CA THR A 128 -12.39 -3.26 -39.74
C THR A 128 -13.64 -2.91 -40.56
N LEU A 129 -14.76 -2.59 -39.89
CA LEU A 129 -15.99 -2.16 -40.54
C LEU A 129 -15.79 -0.82 -41.26
N LEU A 130 -15.17 0.17 -40.60
CA LEU A 130 -14.88 1.47 -41.19
C LEU A 130 -13.99 1.34 -42.44
N HIS A 131 -12.97 0.48 -42.38
CA HIS A 131 -12.11 0.25 -43.55
C HIS A 131 -12.89 -0.36 -44.72
N GLN A 132 -13.84 -1.27 -44.46
CA GLN A 132 -14.68 -1.87 -45.51
C GLN A 132 -15.63 -0.83 -46.13
N GLU A 133 -16.32 -0.05 -45.30
CA GLU A 133 -17.25 1.00 -45.75
C GLU A 133 -16.54 2.12 -46.52
N LEU A 134 -15.35 2.54 -46.06
CA LEU A 134 -14.57 3.56 -46.76
C LEU A 134 -14.08 3.08 -48.13
N THR A 135 -13.74 1.80 -48.26
CA THR A 135 -13.35 1.22 -49.56
C THR A 135 -14.52 1.25 -50.55
N GLN A 136 -15.75 1.10 -50.06
CA GLN A 136 -16.96 1.20 -50.87
C GLN A 136 -17.29 2.65 -51.24
N VAL A 137 -17.11 3.59 -50.31
CA VAL A 137 -17.36 5.01 -50.53
C VAL A 137 -16.30 5.66 -51.43
N SER A 138 -15.04 5.25 -51.35
CA SER A 138 -13.99 5.77 -52.24
C SER A 138 -14.28 5.47 -53.71
N ALA A 139 -14.93 4.34 -54.00
CA ALA A 139 -15.41 3.97 -55.33
C ALA A 139 -16.62 4.82 -55.79
N GLN A 140 -17.48 5.26 -54.86
CA GLN A 140 -18.58 6.20 -55.16
C GLN A 140 -18.09 7.64 -55.35
N VAL A 141 -17.12 8.09 -54.56
CA VAL A 141 -16.50 9.44 -54.69
C VAL A 141 -15.79 9.58 -56.03
N HIS A 142 -15.16 8.51 -56.56
CA HIS A 142 -14.63 8.48 -57.93
C HIS A 142 -15.67 8.80 -59.01
N ALA A 143 -16.96 8.55 -58.74
CA ALA A 143 -18.04 8.80 -59.70
C ALA A 143 -18.62 10.23 -59.62
N GLN A 144 -18.30 11.01 -58.58
CA GLN A 144 -18.86 12.34 -58.33
C GLN A 144 -17.95 13.49 -58.77
N HIS A 145 -16.64 13.28 -58.90
CA HIS A 145 -15.69 14.31 -59.31
C HIS A 145 -15.50 14.38 -60.83
N THR A 146 -15.41 15.60 -61.35
CA THR A 146 -15.29 15.90 -62.78
C THR A 146 -13.86 15.80 -63.33
N THR A 147 -12.82 15.92 -62.49
CA THR A 147 -11.41 15.77 -62.91
C THR A 147 -10.51 15.09 -61.84
N GLU A 148 -9.55 14.26 -62.28
CA GLU A 148 -8.60 13.57 -61.38
C GLU A 148 -7.69 14.52 -60.59
N ALA A 149 -7.41 15.72 -61.14
CA ALA A 149 -6.56 16.72 -60.49
C ALA A 149 -7.22 17.33 -59.25
N GLU A 150 -8.49 17.72 -59.35
CA GLU A 150 -9.27 18.25 -58.21
C GLU A 150 -9.38 17.20 -57.09
N GLN A 151 -9.58 15.94 -57.47
CA GLN A 151 -9.65 14.83 -56.52
C GLN A 151 -8.31 14.61 -55.80
N ALA A 152 -7.18 14.67 -56.53
CA ALA A 152 -5.85 14.54 -55.98
C ALA A 152 -5.53 15.67 -54.97
N GLU A 153 -5.85 16.92 -55.32
CA GLU A 153 -5.69 18.07 -54.43
C GLU A 153 -6.52 17.91 -53.15
N GLN A 154 -7.79 17.53 -53.27
CA GLN A 154 -8.68 17.36 -52.14
C GLN A 154 -8.18 16.28 -51.15
N TRP A 155 -7.71 15.13 -51.66
CA TRP A 155 -7.19 14.07 -50.78
C TRP A 155 -5.92 14.48 -50.04
N VAL A 156 -5.04 15.27 -50.66
CA VAL A 156 -3.87 15.85 -49.98
C VAL A 156 -4.31 16.81 -48.87
N THR A 157 -5.27 17.69 -49.14
CA THR A 157 -5.79 18.64 -48.15
C THR A 157 -6.43 17.92 -46.96
N VAL A 158 -7.22 16.88 -47.21
CA VAL A 158 -7.87 16.08 -46.17
C VAL A 158 -6.84 15.37 -45.29
N ALA A 159 -5.85 14.70 -45.90
CA ALA A 159 -4.80 14.01 -45.14
C ALA A 159 -3.97 15.00 -44.32
N GLN A 160 -3.65 16.18 -44.88
CA GLN A 160 -2.94 17.23 -44.17
C GLN A 160 -3.73 17.73 -42.95
N ALA A 161 -5.02 17.98 -43.12
CA ALA A 161 -5.86 18.50 -42.05
C ALA A 161 -5.97 17.52 -40.89
N LEU A 162 -6.11 16.22 -41.17
CA LEU A 162 -6.13 15.18 -40.13
C LEU A 162 -4.78 15.11 -39.38
N LEU A 163 -3.65 15.19 -40.08
CA LEU A 163 -2.34 15.22 -39.42
C LEU A 163 -2.15 16.46 -38.53
N THR A 164 -2.59 17.64 -38.99
CA THR A 164 -2.58 18.87 -38.20
C THR A 164 -3.50 18.76 -36.98
N PHE A 165 -4.67 18.15 -37.14
CA PHE A 165 -5.61 17.88 -36.05
C PHE A 165 -4.96 16.98 -34.99
N LEU A 166 -4.33 15.87 -35.40
CA LEU A 166 -3.63 14.96 -34.50
C LEU A 166 -2.54 15.68 -33.70
N GLN A 167 -1.75 16.52 -34.37
CA GLN A 167 -0.66 17.26 -33.73
C GLN A 167 -1.16 18.33 -32.74
N THR A 168 -2.32 18.92 -32.98
CA THR A 168 -2.87 20.01 -32.14
C THR A 168 -3.73 19.51 -30.99
N GLN A 169 -4.52 18.44 -31.19
CA GLN A 169 -5.49 17.96 -30.20
C GLN A 169 -4.95 16.88 -29.27
N TYR A 170 -3.88 16.18 -29.63
CA TYR A 170 -3.28 15.12 -28.81
C TYR A 170 -1.95 15.58 -28.23
N ALA A 171 -1.99 16.36 -27.15
CA ALA A 171 -0.78 16.88 -26.50
C ALA A 171 0.24 15.80 -26.12
N ARG A 172 -0.22 14.57 -25.86
CA ARG A 172 0.62 13.43 -25.43
C ARG A 172 1.09 12.51 -26.56
N HIS A 173 0.90 12.91 -27.82
CA HIS A 173 1.18 12.03 -28.97
C HIS A 173 2.66 11.60 -29.03
N THR A 174 3.60 12.46 -28.60
CA THR A 174 5.03 12.17 -28.61
C THR A 174 5.44 11.20 -27.51
N GLN A 175 4.75 11.22 -26.36
CA GLN A 175 4.98 10.32 -25.24
C GLN A 175 4.43 8.92 -25.54
N PHE A 176 3.26 8.82 -26.15
CA PHE A 176 2.64 7.53 -26.46
C PHE A 176 3.24 6.86 -27.70
N LEU A 177 3.40 7.60 -28.80
CA LEU A 177 3.80 7.07 -30.10
C LEU A 177 4.83 8.02 -30.76
N PRO A 178 6.10 7.97 -30.32
CA PRO A 178 7.13 8.83 -30.84
C PRO A 178 7.32 8.61 -32.35
N PHE A 179 7.53 9.70 -33.09
CA PHE A 179 7.75 9.71 -34.54
C PHE A 179 6.57 9.29 -35.44
N ALA A 180 5.42 8.89 -34.88
CA ALA A 180 4.30 8.38 -35.67
C ALA A 180 3.69 9.45 -36.59
N ILE A 181 3.46 10.66 -36.09
CA ILE A 181 2.96 11.78 -36.91
C ILE A 181 4.02 12.19 -37.94
N GLN A 182 5.29 12.28 -37.56
CA GLN A 182 6.37 12.65 -38.48
C GLN A 182 6.51 11.67 -39.65
N LYS A 183 6.32 10.37 -39.41
CA LYS A 183 6.31 9.35 -40.46
C LYS A 183 5.22 9.64 -41.50
N LEU A 184 3.99 9.89 -41.04
CA LEU A 184 2.85 10.17 -41.93
C LEU A 184 3.00 11.51 -42.65
N GLN A 185 3.61 12.51 -42.02
CA GLN A 185 3.97 13.77 -42.68
C GLN A 185 4.97 13.54 -43.83
N GLY A 186 5.93 12.62 -43.66
CA GLY A 186 6.85 12.22 -44.73
C GLY A 186 6.14 11.52 -45.90
N GLU A 187 5.18 10.63 -45.61
CA GLU A 187 4.35 9.98 -46.65
C GLU A 187 3.50 11.00 -47.41
N LEU A 188 2.93 11.98 -46.72
CA LEU A 188 2.15 13.05 -47.34
C LEU A 188 3.01 13.98 -48.21
N LEU A 189 4.27 14.24 -47.82
CA LEU A 189 5.20 15.03 -48.63
C LEU A 189 5.51 14.36 -49.98
N LEU A 190 5.58 13.02 -50.01
CA LEU A 190 5.71 12.26 -51.26
C LEU A 190 4.46 12.44 -52.15
N ALA A 191 3.26 12.40 -51.57
CA ALA A 191 2.02 12.68 -52.30
C ALA A 191 2.00 14.12 -52.86
N GLN A 192 2.42 15.11 -52.08
CA GLN A 192 2.55 16.50 -52.54
C GLN A 192 3.55 16.65 -53.69
N THR A 193 4.67 15.91 -53.64
CA THR A 193 5.67 15.90 -54.73
C THR A 193 5.08 15.29 -56.01
N ASN A 194 4.34 14.19 -55.89
CA ASN A 194 3.65 13.55 -57.02
C ASN A 194 2.57 14.45 -57.65
N LEU A 195 1.93 15.29 -56.84
CA LEU A 195 0.93 16.26 -57.30
C LEU A 195 1.56 17.32 -58.21
N VAL A 196 2.73 17.86 -57.84
CA VAL A 196 3.49 18.78 -58.70
C VAL A 196 3.89 18.12 -60.03
N GLN A 197 4.19 16.82 -59.99
CA GLN A 197 4.51 16.02 -61.17
C GLN A 197 3.29 15.59 -62.00
N LYS A 198 2.06 15.93 -61.57
CA LYS A 198 0.79 15.56 -62.21
C LYS A 198 0.53 14.05 -62.25
N ASN A 199 1.12 13.29 -61.34
CA ASN A 199 0.89 11.86 -61.18
C ASN A 199 -0.37 11.60 -60.32
N TYR A 200 -1.53 12.08 -60.75
CA TYR A 200 -2.74 12.19 -59.91
C TYR A 200 -3.20 10.86 -59.29
N GLN A 201 -3.14 9.75 -60.03
CA GLN A 201 -3.49 8.42 -59.52
C GLN A 201 -2.60 7.99 -58.33
N ALA A 202 -1.30 8.29 -58.39
CA ALA A 202 -0.38 8.02 -57.29
C ALA A 202 -0.63 8.95 -56.08
N VAL A 203 -1.02 10.21 -56.33
CA VAL A 203 -1.40 11.15 -55.26
C VAL A 203 -2.64 10.64 -54.53
N ILE A 204 -3.69 10.30 -55.26
CA ILE A 204 -4.96 9.81 -54.69
C ILE A 204 -4.69 8.58 -53.82
N ALA A 205 -3.97 7.57 -54.35
CA ALA A 205 -3.66 6.35 -53.60
C ALA A 205 -2.83 6.64 -52.33
N ASN A 206 -1.74 7.41 -52.45
CA ASN A 206 -0.87 7.71 -51.31
C ASN A 206 -1.58 8.54 -50.24
N SER A 207 -2.37 9.54 -50.63
CA SER A 207 -3.13 10.37 -49.69
C SER A 207 -4.24 9.60 -49.00
N GLN A 208 -4.95 8.71 -49.70
CA GLN A 208 -5.94 7.81 -49.09
C GLN A 208 -5.29 6.87 -48.07
N GLN A 209 -4.15 6.27 -48.41
CA GLN A 209 -3.39 5.43 -47.50
C GLN A 209 -2.90 6.22 -46.28
N THR A 210 -2.40 7.44 -46.50
CA THR A 210 -1.93 8.33 -45.41
C THR A 210 -3.09 8.70 -44.49
N TRP A 211 -4.26 9.00 -45.06
CA TRP A 211 -5.48 9.29 -44.29
C TRP A 211 -5.92 8.10 -43.46
N LEU A 212 -5.99 6.90 -44.04
CA LEU A 212 -6.31 5.66 -43.32
C LEU A 212 -5.32 5.39 -42.18
N ALA A 213 -4.03 5.58 -42.42
CA ALA A 213 -2.99 5.40 -41.42
C ALA A 213 -3.07 6.45 -40.30
N ALA A 214 -3.43 7.70 -40.63
CA ALA A 214 -3.66 8.76 -39.65
C ALA A 214 -4.93 8.50 -38.82
N GLN A 215 -6.00 7.95 -39.42
CA GLN A 215 -7.19 7.51 -38.68
C GLN A 215 -6.85 6.37 -37.71
N ASN A 216 -6.03 5.41 -38.12
CA ASN A 216 -5.53 4.37 -37.22
C ASN A 216 -4.69 4.95 -36.08
N LEU A 217 -3.82 5.93 -36.39
CA LEU A 217 -3.02 6.60 -35.37
C LEU A 217 -3.90 7.34 -34.35
N ARG A 218 -4.95 8.05 -34.80
CA ARG A 218 -5.95 8.69 -33.92
C ARG A 218 -6.52 7.71 -32.91
N LEU A 219 -6.85 6.51 -33.36
CA LEU A 219 -7.44 5.47 -32.52
C LEU A 219 -6.47 4.91 -31.50
N GLN A 220 -5.24 4.64 -31.91
CA GLN A 220 -4.21 4.20 -30.98
C GLN A 220 -3.93 5.27 -29.93
N LEU A 221 -3.96 6.55 -30.32
CA LEU A 221 -3.80 7.66 -29.39
C LEU A 221 -4.98 7.76 -28.40
N GLU A 222 -6.23 7.68 -28.86
CA GLU A 222 -7.39 7.67 -27.94
C GLU A 222 -7.37 6.45 -27.02
N GLN A 223 -7.04 5.27 -27.53
CA GLN A 223 -6.89 4.07 -26.72
C GLN A 223 -5.82 4.27 -25.63
N LYS A 224 -4.65 4.78 -26.01
CA LYS A 224 -3.53 5.02 -25.08
C LYS A 224 -3.87 6.08 -24.05
N GLU A 225 -4.61 7.12 -24.45
CA GLU A 225 -5.09 8.16 -23.55
C GLU A 225 -6.08 7.57 -22.52
N VAL A 226 -7.10 6.83 -22.97
CA VAL A 226 -8.09 6.19 -22.07
C VAL A 226 -7.42 5.18 -21.13
N GLU A 227 -6.50 4.36 -21.64
CA GLU A 227 -5.74 3.38 -20.86
C GLU A 227 -4.87 4.08 -19.79
N TRP A 228 -4.11 5.10 -20.20
CA TRP A 228 -3.24 5.86 -19.32
C TRP A 228 -4.01 6.53 -18.19
N GLN A 229 -5.14 7.17 -18.51
CA GLN A 229 -6.01 7.80 -17.51
C GLN A 229 -6.55 6.78 -16.51
N ALA A 230 -7.01 5.62 -16.99
CA ALA A 230 -7.52 4.57 -16.09
C ALA A 230 -6.46 4.11 -15.10
N TYR A 231 -5.21 3.92 -15.55
CA TYR A 231 -4.09 3.63 -14.66
C TYR A 231 -3.81 4.77 -13.69
N LEU A 232 -3.73 6.01 -14.17
CA LEU A 232 -3.45 7.17 -13.32
C LEU A 232 -4.49 7.32 -12.20
N HIS A 233 -5.77 7.19 -12.54
CA HIS A 233 -6.87 7.26 -11.59
C HIS A 233 -6.83 6.11 -10.58
N ALA A 234 -6.66 4.86 -11.03
CA ALA A 234 -6.56 3.73 -10.11
C ALA A 234 -5.35 3.84 -9.17
N THR A 235 -4.22 4.33 -9.68
CA THR A 235 -3.02 4.56 -8.85
C THR A 235 -3.29 5.63 -7.80
N ARG A 236 -3.89 6.77 -8.17
CA ARG A 236 -4.29 7.82 -7.20
C ARG A 236 -5.27 7.31 -6.16
N TYR A 237 -6.28 6.54 -6.58
CA TYR A 237 -7.24 5.90 -5.67
C TYR A 237 -6.54 4.99 -4.67
N SER A 238 -5.69 4.07 -5.15
CA SER A 238 -5.00 3.10 -4.30
C SER A 238 -4.02 3.75 -3.31
N VAL A 239 -3.32 4.81 -3.71
CA VAL A 239 -2.47 5.59 -2.81
C VAL A 239 -3.31 6.27 -1.72
N LEU A 240 -4.42 6.92 -2.10
CA LEU A 240 -5.31 7.58 -1.15
C LEU A 240 -5.99 6.60 -0.20
N GLU A 241 -6.41 5.45 -0.70
CA GLU A 241 -6.95 4.35 0.10
C GLU A 241 -5.92 3.90 1.15
N THR A 242 -4.69 3.63 0.72
CA THR A 242 -3.62 3.19 1.63
C THR A 242 -3.26 4.29 2.64
N LEU A 243 -3.24 5.56 2.24
CA LEU A 243 -3.05 6.70 3.15
C LEU A 243 -4.18 6.82 4.17
N THR A 244 -5.42 6.57 3.75
CA THR A 244 -6.57 6.64 4.64
C THR A 244 -6.51 5.51 5.68
N ILE A 245 -6.16 4.29 5.24
CA ILE A 245 -6.02 3.13 6.13
C ILE A 245 -4.87 3.36 7.11
N ILE A 246 -3.69 3.81 6.65
CA ILE A 246 -2.58 4.10 7.55
C ILE A 246 -2.99 5.20 8.53
N GLU A 247 -3.49 6.36 8.10
CA GLU A 247 -3.89 7.43 9.03
C GLU A 247 -4.91 6.97 10.09
N ALA A 248 -5.87 6.11 9.71
CA ALA A 248 -6.86 5.55 10.64
C ALA A 248 -6.23 4.58 11.66
N GLN A 249 -5.17 3.87 11.30
CA GLN A 249 -4.53 2.86 12.15
C GLN A 249 -3.37 3.40 13.00
N ALA A 250 -3.14 4.71 13.02
CA ALA A 250 -2.02 5.29 13.78
C ALA A 250 -2.17 5.09 15.29
N GLN A 251 -3.41 5.17 15.78
CA GLN A 251 -3.78 4.92 17.17
C GLN A 251 -4.96 3.96 17.20
N LEU A 252 -4.79 2.81 17.86
CA LEU A 252 -5.82 1.78 17.96
C LEU A 252 -6.26 1.67 19.41
N ASN A 253 -7.56 1.61 19.66
CA ASN A 253 -8.06 1.28 20.99
C ASN A 253 -8.28 -0.22 21.08
N ILE A 254 -7.64 -0.86 22.04
CA ILE A 254 -7.83 -2.28 22.32
C ILE A 254 -8.36 -2.47 23.73
N LEU A 255 -9.19 -3.48 23.93
CA LEU A 255 -9.59 -3.92 25.25
C LEU A 255 -8.53 -4.89 25.78
N VAL A 256 -7.96 -4.57 26.93
CA VAL A 256 -7.00 -5.41 27.63
C VAL A 256 -7.58 -5.79 28.99
N GLY A 257 -7.59 -7.08 29.32
CA GLY A 257 -8.13 -7.61 30.58
C GLY A 257 -9.03 -8.83 30.38
N ALA A 258 -9.59 -9.35 31.48
CA ALA A 258 -10.56 -10.43 31.46
C ALA A 258 -11.71 -10.16 32.43
N GLY A 259 -12.96 -10.19 31.94
CA GLY A 259 -14.14 -10.09 32.79
C GLY A 259 -14.48 -8.64 33.20
N SER A 260 -14.61 -8.37 34.49
CA SER A 260 -15.04 -7.05 35.01
C SER A 260 -13.94 -5.98 35.05
N GLU A 261 -12.72 -6.30 34.64
CA GLU A 261 -11.54 -5.42 34.66
C GLU A 261 -11.04 -5.08 33.24
N GLU A 262 -11.89 -5.18 32.22
CA GLU A 262 -11.55 -4.76 30.87
C GLU A 262 -11.32 -3.25 30.82
N ALA A 263 -10.09 -2.86 30.45
CA ALA A 263 -9.70 -1.47 30.27
C ALA A 263 -9.37 -1.21 28.80
N THR A 264 -9.92 -0.13 28.26
CA THR A 264 -9.56 0.36 26.93
C THR A 264 -8.17 1.01 27.01
N THR A 265 -7.24 0.50 26.22
CA THR A 265 -5.87 1.03 26.10
C THR A 265 -5.61 1.45 24.66
N THR A 266 -5.01 2.61 24.47
CA THR A 266 -4.59 3.11 23.15
C THR A 266 -3.20 2.60 22.79
N VAL A 267 -3.07 1.98 21.62
CA VAL A 267 -1.83 1.51 20.99
C VAL A 267 -1.35 2.57 20.03
N ASP A 268 -0.17 3.15 20.29
CA ASP A 268 0.56 3.95 19.29
C ASP A 268 1.39 3.00 18.41
N VAL A 269 0.94 2.80 17.16
CA VAL A 269 1.57 1.83 16.26
C VAL A 269 3.00 2.21 15.90
N ASP A 270 3.33 3.49 15.81
CA ASP A 270 4.69 3.93 15.49
C ASP A 270 5.67 3.71 16.65
N PHE A 271 5.20 3.97 17.88
CA PHE A 271 5.96 3.68 19.09
C PHE A 271 6.33 2.20 19.16
N TRP A 272 5.36 1.29 19.00
CA TRP A 272 5.60 -0.14 19.15
C TRP A 272 6.40 -0.74 17.99
N THR A 273 6.31 -0.18 16.78
CA THR A 273 7.08 -0.63 15.61
C THR A 273 8.42 0.08 15.44
N LYS A 274 8.86 0.88 16.43
CA LYS A 274 10.16 1.57 16.45
C LYS A 274 10.37 2.49 15.23
N GLY A 275 9.34 3.21 14.78
CA GLY A 275 9.44 4.18 13.69
C GLY A 275 9.25 3.59 12.28
N LYS A 276 9.07 2.26 12.14
CA LYS A 276 8.84 1.62 10.83
C LYS A 276 7.55 2.13 10.19
N TYR A 277 6.53 2.36 11.02
CA TYR A 277 5.24 2.86 10.61
C TYR A 277 5.31 4.27 10.02
N ALA A 278 5.95 5.21 10.71
CA ALA A 278 6.16 6.57 10.22
C ALA A 278 6.98 6.58 8.92
N LYS A 279 7.97 5.69 8.79
CA LYS A 279 8.73 5.54 7.55
C LYS A 279 7.87 5.08 6.39
N LEU A 280 6.99 4.08 6.60
CA LEU A 280 6.04 3.63 5.58
C LEU A 280 5.07 4.75 5.18
N HIS A 281 4.54 5.48 6.16
CA HIS A 281 3.67 6.62 5.91
C HIS A 281 4.35 7.69 5.03
N GLN A 282 5.59 8.06 5.34
CA GLN A 282 6.37 9.00 4.53
C GLN A 282 6.62 8.52 3.10
N GLN A 283 6.86 7.21 2.91
CA GLN A 283 7.04 6.64 1.57
C GLN A 283 5.78 6.79 0.72
N ILE A 284 4.61 6.49 1.28
CA ILE A 284 3.34 6.61 0.57
C ILE A 284 3.00 8.08 0.28
N GLN A 285 3.26 9.00 1.23
CA GLN A 285 3.11 10.43 1.01
C GLN A 285 4.01 10.96 -0.12
N ALA A 286 5.25 10.48 -0.21
CA ALA A 286 6.15 10.83 -1.31
C ALA A 286 5.61 10.35 -2.66
N THR A 287 4.99 9.17 -2.71
CA THR A 287 4.31 8.67 -3.91
C THR A 287 3.11 9.52 -4.29
N GLN A 288 2.29 9.93 -3.31
CA GLN A 288 1.18 10.86 -3.56
C GLN A 288 1.68 12.17 -4.18
N TRP A 289 2.72 12.77 -3.57
CA TRP A 289 3.31 14.01 -4.07
C TRP A 289 3.84 13.87 -5.50
N GLN A 290 4.43 12.73 -5.85
CA GLN A 290 4.88 12.44 -7.21
C GLN A 290 3.69 12.38 -8.20
N LEU A 291 2.56 11.81 -7.81
CA LEU A 291 1.35 11.71 -8.65
C LEU A 291 0.64 13.05 -8.84
N ASP A 292 0.76 13.96 -7.88
CA ASP A 292 0.13 15.28 -7.91
C ASP A 292 0.96 16.32 -8.67
N THR A 293 2.30 16.18 -8.63
CA THR A 293 3.23 17.13 -9.28
C THR A 293 3.76 16.66 -10.64
N GLY A 294 3.63 15.37 -10.95
CA GLY A 294 4.10 14.80 -12.21
C GLY A 294 3.28 15.28 -13.41
N GLU A 295 3.94 15.91 -14.38
CA GLU A 295 3.29 16.34 -15.64
C GLU A 295 2.88 15.15 -16.52
N PHE A 296 3.72 14.10 -16.55
CA PHE A 296 3.42 12.82 -17.20
C PHE A 296 4.11 11.67 -16.47
N ILE A 297 3.37 10.60 -16.21
CA ILE A 297 3.87 9.41 -15.53
C ILE A 297 3.64 8.21 -16.46
N PRO A 298 4.69 7.51 -16.92
CA PRO A 298 4.53 6.36 -17.81
C PRO A 298 3.62 5.28 -17.22
N GLN A 299 2.91 4.57 -18.08
CA GLN A 299 1.99 3.50 -17.69
C GLN A 299 2.68 2.41 -16.87
N GLU A 300 3.92 2.05 -17.23
CA GLU A 300 4.72 1.05 -16.52
C GLU A 300 4.99 1.49 -15.08
N THR A 301 5.26 2.78 -14.87
CA THR A 301 5.45 3.35 -13.53
C THR A 301 4.15 3.32 -12.73
N LEU A 302 3.01 3.64 -13.36
CA LEU A 302 1.69 3.57 -12.70
C LEU A 302 1.35 2.15 -12.25
N GLN A 303 1.65 1.14 -13.09
CA GLN A 303 1.49 -0.27 -12.76
C GLN A 303 2.40 -0.71 -11.60
N GLN A 304 3.66 -0.24 -11.59
CA GLN A 304 4.59 -0.52 -10.49
C GLN A 304 4.09 0.07 -9.18
N ILE A 305 3.58 1.31 -9.19
CA ILE A 305 3.01 1.94 -8.00
C ILE A 305 1.80 1.14 -7.49
N LEU A 306 0.90 0.70 -8.37
CA LEU A 306 -0.24 -0.14 -7.98
C LEU A 306 0.20 -1.43 -7.27
N ALA A 307 1.22 -2.11 -7.79
CA ALA A 307 1.78 -3.30 -7.17
C ALA A 307 2.43 -2.98 -5.80
N GLN A 308 3.12 -1.85 -5.70
CA GLN A 308 3.72 -1.39 -4.44
C GLN A 308 2.66 -1.06 -3.38
N MET A 309 1.54 -0.44 -3.75
CA MET A 309 0.46 -0.14 -2.82
C MET A 309 -0.13 -1.41 -2.20
N GLY A 310 -0.36 -2.46 -3.01
CA GLY A 310 -0.76 -3.77 -2.47
C GLY A 310 0.24 -4.35 -1.48
N ALA A 311 1.54 -4.24 -1.75
CA ALA A 311 2.58 -4.68 -0.83
C ALA A 311 2.65 -3.82 0.45
N HIS A 312 2.41 -2.51 0.34
CA HIS A 312 2.35 -1.60 1.48
C HIS A 312 1.16 -1.87 2.39
N GLN A 313 -0.01 -2.21 1.83
CA GLN A 313 -1.17 -2.63 2.62
C GLN A 313 -0.88 -3.89 3.46
N GLN A 314 -0.21 -4.90 2.86
CA GLN A 314 0.22 -6.08 3.62
C GLN A 314 1.26 -5.73 4.70
N THR A 315 2.21 -4.86 4.36
CA THR A 315 3.23 -4.40 5.31
C THR A 315 2.58 -3.66 6.49
N LEU A 316 1.58 -2.82 6.22
CA LEU A 316 0.82 -2.10 7.23
C LEU A 316 0.08 -3.07 8.16
N ALA A 317 -0.61 -4.07 7.62
CA ALA A 317 -1.28 -5.10 8.42
C ALA A 317 -0.30 -5.82 9.37
N ASN A 318 0.89 -6.16 8.88
CA ASN A 318 1.94 -6.79 9.70
C ASN A 318 2.48 -5.84 10.79
N LEU A 319 2.65 -4.55 10.48
CA LEU A 319 3.10 -3.55 11.45
C LEU A 319 2.07 -3.32 12.56
N VAL A 320 0.78 -3.30 12.21
CA VAL A 320 -0.31 -3.22 13.18
C VAL A 320 -0.33 -4.45 14.09
N ALA A 321 -0.16 -5.65 13.53
CA ALA A 321 -0.03 -6.88 14.31
C ALA A 321 1.20 -6.82 15.25
N GLU A 322 2.37 -6.42 14.74
CA GLU A 322 3.60 -6.21 15.53
C GLU A 322 3.36 -5.24 16.69
N ALA A 323 2.62 -4.16 16.46
CA ALA A 323 2.29 -3.19 17.50
C ALA A 323 1.37 -3.75 18.60
N LYS A 324 0.31 -4.46 18.21
CA LYS A 324 -0.61 -5.12 19.14
C LYS A 324 0.13 -6.16 19.98
N GLU A 325 0.94 -7.00 19.34
CA GLU A 325 1.76 -7.99 20.02
C GLU A 325 2.76 -7.34 20.98
N GLY A 326 3.41 -6.25 20.57
CA GLY A 326 4.35 -5.50 21.41
C GLY A 326 3.72 -5.00 22.71
N LEU A 327 2.52 -4.41 22.62
CA LEU A 327 1.77 -3.94 23.80
C LEU A 327 1.39 -5.12 24.72
N LEU A 328 0.78 -6.16 24.16
CA LEU A 328 0.37 -7.34 24.94
C LEU A 328 1.56 -8.02 25.61
N ALA A 329 2.70 -8.12 24.92
CA ALA A 329 3.94 -8.63 25.49
C ALA A 329 4.45 -7.78 26.65
N SER A 330 4.33 -6.45 26.56
CA SER A 330 4.65 -5.54 27.66
C SER A 330 3.73 -5.73 28.86
N GLN A 331 2.41 -5.83 28.62
CA GLN A 331 1.44 -6.12 29.68
C GLN A 331 1.71 -7.48 30.34
N LEU A 332 2.08 -8.50 29.57
CA LEU A 332 2.49 -9.79 30.12
C LEU A 332 3.71 -9.65 31.04
N ARG A 333 4.72 -8.84 30.69
CA ARG A 333 5.86 -8.57 31.58
C ARG A 333 5.40 -7.94 32.89
N ASN A 334 4.51 -6.97 32.82
CA ASN A 334 3.91 -6.36 34.01
C ASN A 334 3.18 -7.38 34.89
N ASN A 335 2.33 -8.22 34.28
CA ASN A 335 1.57 -9.24 34.99
C ASN A 335 2.49 -10.29 35.64
N ILE A 336 3.56 -10.71 34.95
CA ILE A 336 4.57 -11.61 35.54
C ILE A 336 5.20 -10.95 36.79
N GLY A 337 5.52 -9.65 36.72
CA GLY A 337 6.03 -8.90 37.86
C GLY A 337 5.07 -8.90 39.05
N GLN A 338 3.78 -8.60 38.80
CA GLN A 338 2.73 -8.62 39.82
C GLN A 338 2.54 -10.02 40.43
N MET A 339 2.52 -11.07 39.62
CA MET A 339 2.42 -12.45 40.13
C MET A 339 3.63 -12.85 40.98
N ILE A 340 4.83 -12.33 40.68
CA ILE A 340 6.03 -12.55 41.51
C ILE A 340 5.91 -11.82 42.85
N GLU A 341 5.41 -10.58 42.84
CA GLU A 341 5.11 -9.83 44.05
C GLU A 341 4.12 -10.58 44.94
N GLU A 342 2.98 -11.00 44.39
CA GLU A 342 1.96 -11.77 45.11
C GLU A 342 2.53 -13.08 45.68
N ALA A 343 3.34 -13.81 44.91
CA ALA A 343 3.96 -15.05 45.36
C ALA A 343 4.89 -14.84 46.56
N LEU A 344 5.55 -13.68 46.67
CA LEU A 344 6.53 -13.44 47.72
C LEU A 344 5.98 -12.62 48.90
N TYR A 345 4.80 -12.03 48.75
CA TYR A 345 4.16 -11.18 49.76
C TYR A 345 3.94 -11.93 51.09
N ASP A 346 3.29 -13.11 51.04
CA ASP A 346 3.03 -13.93 52.23
C ASP A 346 4.32 -14.42 52.91
N ALA A 347 5.44 -14.45 52.18
CA ALA A 347 6.76 -14.79 52.69
C ALA A 347 7.51 -13.58 53.29
N GLY A 348 6.84 -12.42 53.41
CA GLY A 348 7.37 -11.20 54.04
C GLY A 348 8.30 -10.39 53.13
N TRP A 349 8.12 -10.50 51.81
CA TRP A 349 8.82 -9.67 50.83
C TRP A 349 7.91 -8.57 50.32
N GLU A 350 8.43 -7.35 50.24
CA GLU A 350 7.71 -6.19 49.73
C GLU A 350 8.47 -5.60 48.55
N VAL A 351 7.72 -5.13 47.54
CA VAL A 351 8.29 -4.40 46.41
C VAL A 351 8.74 -3.02 46.89
N THR A 352 10.01 -2.71 46.61
CA THR A 352 10.63 -1.42 46.98
C THR A 352 10.87 -0.53 45.77
N ASP A 353 11.02 -1.11 44.58
CA ASP A 353 11.13 -0.38 43.33
C ASP A 353 10.75 -1.27 42.13
N ALA A 354 10.19 -0.68 41.08
CA ALA A 354 9.82 -1.32 39.81
C ALA A 354 10.00 -0.32 38.66
N ALA A 355 10.60 -0.75 37.55
CA ALA A 355 10.81 0.10 36.37
C ALA A 355 11.05 -0.72 35.11
N TYR A 356 10.69 -0.14 33.97
CA TYR A 356 11.17 -0.60 32.67
C TYR A 356 12.56 -0.04 32.40
N GLU A 357 13.42 -0.82 31.73
CA GLU A 357 14.73 -0.34 31.31
C GLU A 357 14.58 0.88 30.39
N GLY A 358 15.26 1.97 30.74
CA GLY A 358 15.18 3.23 29.98
C GLY A 358 13.83 3.94 30.02
N GLU A 359 12.91 3.53 30.91
CA GLU A 359 11.49 3.94 30.87
C GLU A 359 10.81 3.58 29.54
N ASP A 360 11.32 2.55 28.85
CA ASP A 360 10.79 2.06 27.59
C ASP A 360 10.01 0.75 27.80
N TYR A 361 8.69 0.82 27.63
CA TYR A 361 7.78 -0.32 27.82
C TYR A 361 8.07 -1.52 26.89
N ARG A 362 8.85 -1.32 25.83
CA ARG A 362 9.29 -2.37 24.90
C ARG A 362 10.43 -3.22 25.47
N GLU A 363 11.15 -2.69 26.44
CA GLU A 363 12.36 -3.29 27.00
C GLU A 363 12.05 -4.12 28.27
N ALA A 364 13.09 -4.55 28.97
CA ALA A 364 12.98 -5.43 30.12
C ALA A 364 12.29 -4.74 31.31
N MET A 365 11.48 -5.50 32.05
CA MET A 365 10.90 -5.04 33.30
C MET A 365 11.73 -5.52 34.48
N HIS A 366 12.07 -4.60 35.38
CA HIS A 366 12.83 -4.86 36.60
C HIS A 366 11.94 -4.68 37.82
N LEU A 367 12.04 -5.62 38.76
CA LEU A 367 11.35 -5.58 40.04
C LEU A 367 12.34 -5.84 41.17
N LYS A 368 12.31 -4.99 42.21
CA LYS A 368 13.16 -5.09 43.39
C LYS A 368 12.31 -5.35 44.62
N LEU A 369 12.53 -6.50 45.25
CA LEU A 369 11.88 -6.88 46.49
C LEU A 369 12.87 -6.86 47.65
N LYS A 370 12.37 -6.56 48.85
CA LYS A 370 13.15 -6.56 50.09
C LYS A 370 12.36 -7.19 51.21
N ASN A 371 13.03 -7.94 52.08
CA ASN A 371 12.44 -8.49 53.30
C ASN A 371 12.81 -7.68 54.55
N PHE A 372 12.19 -8.01 55.70
CA PHE A 372 12.48 -7.38 56.99
C PHE A 372 13.92 -7.57 57.48
N GLN A 373 14.62 -8.62 57.01
CA GLN A 373 16.00 -8.92 57.36
C GLN A 373 17.01 -8.11 56.54
N GLY A 374 16.54 -7.37 55.53
CA GLY A 374 17.37 -6.55 54.64
C GLY A 374 17.99 -7.31 53.47
N ASP A 375 17.56 -8.55 53.21
CA ASP A 375 17.89 -9.28 51.99
C ASP A 375 17.10 -8.69 50.81
N GLU A 376 17.69 -8.71 49.62
CA GLU A 376 17.11 -8.12 48.41
C GLU A 376 16.99 -9.19 47.30
N ILE A 377 15.90 -9.16 46.55
CA ILE A 377 15.69 -9.95 45.34
C ILE A 377 15.48 -8.99 44.18
N VAL A 378 16.13 -9.26 43.06
CA VAL A 378 15.87 -8.56 41.79
C VAL A 378 15.39 -9.56 40.77
N THR A 379 14.23 -9.31 40.18
CA THR A 379 13.76 -10.07 39.02
C THR A 379 13.79 -9.19 37.78
N ILE A 380 14.26 -9.76 36.67
CA ILE A 380 14.37 -9.09 35.38
C ILE A 380 13.61 -9.94 34.37
N ILE A 381 12.59 -9.35 33.76
CA ILE A 381 11.70 -10.01 32.80
C ILE A 381 12.02 -9.42 31.43
N ASN A 382 12.81 -10.16 30.65
CA ASN A 382 13.28 -9.72 29.35
C ASN A 382 12.38 -10.27 28.24
N PRO A 383 12.07 -9.50 27.18
CA PRO A 383 11.55 -10.10 25.95
C PRO A 383 12.58 -11.10 25.38
N ASP A 384 12.13 -12.26 24.91
CA ASP A 384 13.01 -13.22 24.24
C ASP A 384 13.20 -12.83 22.76
N PRO A 385 14.40 -12.38 22.34
CA PRO A 385 14.62 -11.95 20.96
C PRO A 385 14.66 -13.11 19.95
N ASN A 386 14.75 -14.36 20.43
CA ASN A 386 14.83 -15.56 19.60
C ASN A 386 13.50 -16.33 19.52
N ALA A 387 12.44 -15.82 20.15
CA ALA A 387 11.14 -16.44 20.07
C ALA A 387 10.47 -16.12 18.73
N ASP A 388 9.74 -17.10 18.18
CA ASP A 388 8.93 -16.91 16.96
C ASP A 388 7.81 -15.87 17.17
N TYR A 389 7.48 -15.55 18.42
CA TYR A 389 6.46 -14.59 18.84
C TYR A 389 6.97 -13.73 20.00
N LEU A 390 6.55 -12.45 20.05
CA LEU A 390 6.93 -11.48 21.10
C LEU A 390 6.42 -11.85 22.52
N MET A 391 5.59 -12.88 22.65
CA MET A 391 4.91 -13.28 23.89
C MET A 391 5.73 -14.17 24.82
N ARG A 392 6.93 -14.58 24.43
CA ARG A 392 7.83 -15.34 25.29
C ARG A 392 8.82 -14.42 25.99
N ASN A 393 8.92 -14.57 27.30
CA ASN A 393 9.80 -13.77 28.14
C ASN A 393 10.82 -14.65 28.86
N LYS A 394 12.01 -14.11 29.06
CA LYS A 394 13.10 -14.68 29.84
C LYS A 394 13.15 -14.01 31.21
N LEU A 395 12.83 -14.80 32.23
CA LEU A 395 12.81 -14.40 33.63
C LEU A 395 14.15 -14.75 34.29
N ASN A 396 14.85 -13.72 34.75
CA ASN A 396 16.07 -13.82 35.55
C ASN A 396 15.76 -13.44 37.00
N ILE A 397 16.18 -14.28 37.96
CA ILE A 397 16.00 -14.05 39.40
C ILE A 397 17.36 -14.03 40.08
N LEU A 398 17.65 -12.91 40.75
CA LEU A 398 18.90 -12.66 41.46
C LEU A 398 18.61 -12.52 42.95
N PHE A 399 19.40 -13.21 43.78
CA PHE A 399 19.27 -13.19 45.24
C PHE A 399 20.50 -12.49 45.84
N PHE A 400 20.27 -11.40 46.56
CA PHE A 400 21.26 -10.63 47.28
C PHE A 400 21.03 -10.79 48.79
N ASP A 401 21.43 -11.94 49.32
CA ASP A 401 21.28 -12.23 50.74
C ASP A 401 22.41 -11.58 51.55
N ARG A 402 22.03 -10.80 52.58
CA ARG A 402 22.93 -10.26 53.61
C ARG A 402 22.94 -11.14 54.85
N SER A 403 21.87 -11.91 55.06
CA SER A 403 21.80 -12.99 56.02
C SER A 403 22.41 -14.28 55.46
N SER A 404 22.90 -15.17 56.33
CA SER A 404 23.36 -16.52 55.97
C SER A 404 22.15 -17.41 55.60
N ASN A 405 21.47 -17.09 54.50
CA ASN A 405 20.36 -17.89 54.00
C ASN A 405 20.86 -19.20 53.38
N ASP A 406 20.27 -20.32 53.82
CA ASP A 406 20.54 -21.65 53.30
C ASP A 406 19.99 -21.82 51.87
N ASP A 407 20.67 -22.64 51.07
CA ASP A 407 20.35 -22.90 49.68
C ASP A 407 18.96 -23.51 49.48
N THR A 408 18.49 -24.25 50.50
CA THR A 408 17.15 -24.83 50.60
C THR A 408 16.05 -23.75 50.52
N SER A 409 16.18 -22.68 51.30
CA SER A 409 15.24 -21.56 51.33
C SER A 409 15.14 -20.84 49.97
N ARG A 410 16.27 -20.71 49.25
CA ARG A 410 16.25 -20.13 47.88
C ARG A 410 15.50 -21.02 46.90
N GLN A 411 15.68 -22.34 46.99
CA GLN A 411 14.97 -23.30 46.14
C GLN A 411 13.47 -23.33 46.43
N GLU A 412 13.06 -23.22 47.69
CA GLU A 412 11.65 -23.16 48.08
C GLU A 412 10.96 -21.91 47.53
N ARG A 413 11.59 -20.74 47.67
CA ARG A 413 11.09 -19.48 47.07
C ARG A 413 10.93 -19.62 45.55
N LEU A 414 11.96 -20.13 44.88
CA LEU A 414 11.94 -20.32 43.43
C LEU A 414 10.82 -21.27 42.99
N LYS A 415 10.63 -22.39 43.70
CA LYS A 415 9.53 -23.33 43.43
C LYS A 415 8.16 -22.69 43.66
N HIS A 416 8.04 -21.82 44.65
CA HIS A 416 6.80 -21.12 44.94
C HIS A 416 6.45 -20.10 43.86
N ILE A 417 7.41 -19.26 43.44
CA ILE A 417 7.25 -18.32 42.30
C ILE A 417 6.76 -19.07 41.05
N ILE A 418 7.44 -20.15 40.66
CA ILE A 418 7.06 -20.93 39.47
C ILE A 418 5.66 -21.55 39.62
N ARG A 419 5.26 -21.94 40.84
CA ARG A 419 3.92 -22.48 41.09
C ARG A 419 2.84 -21.42 40.92
N VAL A 420 3.06 -20.21 41.44
CA VAL A 420 2.10 -19.09 41.32
C VAL A 420 1.98 -18.67 39.86
N LEU A 421 3.09 -18.51 39.14
CA LEU A 421 3.06 -18.20 37.70
C LEU A 421 2.25 -19.24 36.91
N ARG A 422 2.44 -20.54 37.20
CA ARG A 422 1.65 -21.62 36.56
C ARG A 422 0.17 -21.60 36.93
N ALA A 423 -0.15 -21.26 38.18
CA ALA A 423 -1.53 -21.12 38.63
C ALA A 423 -2.22 -19.91 37.97
N GLY A 424 -1.48 -18.83 37.72
CA GLY A 424 -1.89 -17.66 36.96
C GLY A 424 -1.99 -17.88 35.44
N GLY A 425 -1.94 -19.13 34.97
CA GLY A 425 -2.16 -19.49 33.57
C GLY A 425 -0.89 -19.51 32.71
N LEU A 426 0.29 -19.21 33.24
CA LEU A 426 1.54 -19.14 32.47
C LEU A 426 2.22 -20.50 32.33
N GLU A 427 2.88 -20.72 31.20
CA GLU A 427 3.79 -21.84 30.99
C GLU A 427 5.20 -21.42 31.40
N CYS A 428 5.82 -22.19 32.29
CA CYS A 428 7.16 -21.90 32.79
C CYS A 428 8.09 -23.12 32.67
N THR A 429 9.27 -22.92 32.08
CA THR A 429 10.34 -23.92 32.10
C THR A 429 10.88 -24.11 33.51
N GLN A 430 11.63 -25.19 33.74
CA GLN A 430 12.30 -25.36 35.02
C GLN A 430 13.48 -24.38 35.14
N PRO A 431 13.63 -23.65 36.26
CA PRO A 431 14.73 -22.71 36.42
C PRO A 431 16.10 -23.38 36.40
N VAL A 432 17.04 -22.83 35.62
CA VAL A 432 18.43 -23.28 35.52
C VAL A 432 19.38 -22.17 35.94
N CYS A 433 20.60 -22.50 36.38
CA CYS A 433 21.64 -21.49 36.61
C CYS A 433 22.13 -20.96 35.27
N VAL A 434 22.33 -19.64 35.17
CA VAL A 434 23.03 -19.04 34.04
C VAL A 434 24.48 -19.54 34.03
N ALA A 435 24.94 -19.99 32.87
CA ALA A 435 26.30 -20.53 32.69
C ALA A 435 27.36 -19.53 33.16
N GLY A 436 28.32 -19.99 33.95
CA GLY A 436 29.40 -19.17 34.52
C GLY A 436 29.06 -18.48 35.84
N THR A 437 27.79 -18.50 36.28
CA THR A 437 27.38 -17.95 37.59
C THR A 437 27.22 -19.03 38.66
N GLU A 438 27.49 -20.29 38.33
CA GLU A 438 27.25 -21.42 39.21
C GLU A 438 28.07 -21.30 40.49
N ASN A 439 27.40 -21.52 41.61
CA ASN A 439 28.00 -21.49 42.94
C ASN A 439 28.57 -20.12 43.38
N GLN A 440 28.34 -19.03 42.63
CA GLN A 440 28.73 -17.67 43.01
C GLN A 440 27.56 -16.86 43.59
N ALA A 441 27.81 -16.08 44.65
CA ALA A 441 26.83 -15.11 45.13
C ALA A 441 26.62 -14.01 44.09
N SER A 442 25.40 -13.49 43.95
CA SER A 442 25.14 -12.36 43.06
C SER A 442 25.89 -11.11 43.56
N MET A 443 26.93 -10.71 42.85
CA MET A 443 27.79 -9.57 43.17
C MET A 443 27.49 -8.33 42.30
N GLU A 444 26.53 -8.45 41.38
CA GLU A 444 26.12 -7.40 40.44
C GLU A 444 25.27 -6.33 41.15
N THR A 445 25.84 -5.64 42.14
CA THR A 445 25.17 -4.61 42.93
C THR A 445 24.68 -3.44 42.09
N GLU A 446 25.24 -3.23 40.90
CA GLU A 446 24.75 -2.28 39.89
C GLU A 446 23.29 -2.54 39.49
N ARG A 447 22.83 -3.80 39.54
CA ARG A 447 21.43 -4.18 39.27
C ARG A 447 20.46 -3.83 40.41
N LEU A 448 20.97 -3.41 41.57
CA LEU A 448 20.16 -2.86 42.66
C LEU A 448 19.91 -1.36 42.51
N ASP A 449 20.63 -0.67 41.62
CA ASP A 449 20.48 0.77 41.36
C ASP A 449 19.47 1.02 40.23
N PHE A 450 18.21 1.16 40.61
CA PHE A 450 17.13 1.43 39.68
C PHE A 450 17.19 2.83 39.06
N SER A 451 18.02 3.74 39.58
CA SER A 451 18.28 5.02 38.91
C SER A 451 19.06 4.83 37.61
N GLN A 452 19.89 3.78 37.51
CA GLN A 452 20.61 3.42 36.29
C GLN A 452 19.74 2.61 35.32
N VAL A 453 18.85 1.75 35.85
CA VAL A 453 17.85 1.02 35.05
C VAL A 453 17.00 2.01 34.26
N ARG A 454 16.44 3.03 34.93
CA ARG A 454 15.63 4.08 34.28
C ARG A 454 16.38 4.92 33.25
N LYS A 455 17.70 5.02 33.36
CA LYS A 455 18.56 5.70 32.38
C LYS A 455 18.92 4.81 31.18
N GLY A 456 18.58 3.52 31.20
CA GLY A 456 18.92 2.55 30.15
C GLY A 456 20.39 2.14 30.11
N ASN A 457 21.16 2.43 31.17
CA ASN A 457 22.60 2.20 31.20
C ASN A 457 23.00 0.74 31.51
N ASN A 458 22.04 -0.11 31.93
CA ASN A 458 22.29 -1.52 32.25
C ASN A 458 22.47 -2.43 31.02
N SER A 459 22.11 -1.95 29.84
CA SER A 459 22.31 -2.61 28.54
C SER A 459 23.76 -3.06 28.26
N ARG A 460 24.77 -2.49 28.94
CA ARG A 460 26.18 -2.95 28.84
C ARG A 460 26.49 -4.22 29.65
N LEU A 461 25.69 -4.59 30.64
CA LEU A 461 25.91 -5.79 31.47
C LEU A 461 25.30 -7.05 30.86
N ASN A 462 24.23 -6.93 30.05
CA ASN A 462 23.58 -8.07 29.40
C ASN A 462 24.35 -8.61 28.18
N GLN A 463 25.30 -7.86 27.61
CA GLN A 463 26.10 -8.30 26.45
C GLN A 463 27.40 -9.02 26.82
N GLN A 464 27.83 -9.00 28.09
CA GLN A 464 29.10 -9.63 28.52
C GLN A 464 28.96 -11.10 28.96
N SER A 465 27.76 -11.68 28.86
CA SER A 465 27.53 -13.13 29.07
C SER A 465 27.28 -13.86 27.74
N ARG A 466 28.10 -13.56 26.72
CA ARG A 466 28.17 -14.36 25.48
C ARG A 466 29.19 -15.47 25.60
#